data_AF-A0A2E1LIL7-F1
#
_entry.id   AF-A0A2E1LIL7-F1
#
_cell.length_a   1.000
_cell.length_b   1.000
_cell.length_c   1.000
_cell.angle_alpha   90.00
_cell.angle_beta   90.00
_cell.angle_gamma   90.00
#
_symmetry.space_group_name_H-M   'P 1'
#
loop_
_entity.id
_entity.type
_entity.pdbx_description
1 polymer ?
#
loop_
_entity_poly.entity_id
_entity_poly.type
_entity_poly.pdbx_seq_one_letter_code
_entity_poly.pdbx_strand_id
1 'polypeptide(L)'
;MNDAILETPAEAPVAPAPVAAVVEELRLDQASIDHFGARFQAIAAEVRKDILSPEGEEDFVAELLTALFAKGHVLLESRPGLGKTTLVRSLGAALGLQFGRVQFTPDLMPADITGTTILRTDERGGLYP
;
A
#
# COMPACT_ATOMS: atom_id res chain seq x y z
N MET A 1 -26.24 39.42 -12.20
CA MET A 1 -24.82 39.50 -11.80
C MET A 1 -24.62 38.40 -10.78
N ASN A 2 -23.84 37.40 -11.18
CA ASN A 2 -23.88 36.03 -10.70
C ASN A 2 -22.60 35.79 -9.89
N ASP A 3 -22.68 35.70 -8.56
CA ASP A 3 -21.57 35.22 -7.73
C ASP A 3 -21.84 33.75 -7.39
N ALA A 4 -21.41 32.89 -8.31
CA ALA A 4 -21.34 31.45 -8.12
C ALA A 4 -20.13 31.14 -7.22
N ILE A 5 -20.38 30.98 -5.92
CA ILE A 5 -19.43 30.37 -5.00
C ILE A 5 -19.34 28.88 -5.39
N LEU A 6 -18.17 28.47 -5.88
CA LEU A 6 -17.81 27.06 -6.03
C LEU A 6 -17.70 26.43 -4.64
N GLU A 7 -18.81 25.94 -4.11
CA GLU A 7 -18.81 24.99 -3.00
C GLU A 7 -18.02 23.76 -3.45
N THR A 8 -16.81 23.61 -2.89
CA THR A 8 -16.04 22.37 -3.05
C THR A 8 -16.80 21.29 -2.28
N PRO A 9 -17.21 20.16 -2.90
CA PRO A 9 -17.93 19.15 -2.18
C PRO A 9 -16.99 18.56 -1.13
N ALA A 10 -17.42 18.61 0.14
CA ALA A 10 -16.73 17.94 1.23
C ALA A 10 -16.59 16.46 0.89
N GLU A 11 -15.35 16.02 0.68
CA GLU A 11 -15.01 14.62 0.51
C GLU A 11 -15.43 13.90 1.80
N ALA A 12 -16.51 13.13 1.72
CA ALA A 12 -17.03 12.38 2.84
C ALA A 12 -15.91 11.48 3.40
N PRO A 13 -15.80 11.32 4.73
CA PRO A 13 -14.84 10.39 5.29
C PRO A 13 -15.17 9.01 4.73
N VAL A 14 -14.27 8.45 3.92
CA VAL A 14 -14.27 7.03 3.57
C VAL A 14 -13.95 6.30 4.87
N ALA A 15 -14.97 6.06 5.68
CA ALA A 15 -14.89 5.14 6.79
C ALA A 15 -14.35 3.82 6.20
N PRO A 16 -13.31 3.19 6.79
CA PRO A 16 -12.91 1.87 6.36
C PRO A 16 -14.15 0.99 6.53
N ALA A 17 -14.71 0.53 5.41
CA ALA A 17 -15.82 -0.41 5.45
C ALA A 17 -15.44 -1.52 6.44
N PRO A 18 -16.30 -1.86 7.42
CA PRO A 18 -15.94 -2.81 8.45
C PRO A 18 -15.67 -4.16 7.79
N VAL A 19 -14.39 -4.51 7.64
CA VAL A 19 -13.93 -5.81 7.13
C VAL A 19 -14.46 -6.97 8.00
N ALA A 20 -14.94 -6.66 9.21
CA ALA A 20 -15.50 -7.60 10.16
C ALA A 20 -16.93 -8.07 9.85
N ALA A 21 -17.69 -7.39 8.97
CA ALA A 21 -19.12 -7.68 8.77
C ALA A 21 -19.43 -8.74 7.70
N VAL A 22 -18.44 -9.27 6.98
CA VAL A 22 -18.64 -10.22 5.84
C VAL A 22 -18.23 -11.66 6.19
N VAL A 23 -18.20 -12.04 7.48
CA VAL A 23 -17.91 -13.43 7.87
C VAL A 23 -19.18 -14.27 7.83
N GLU A 24 -19.88 -14.23 6.71
CA GLU A 24 -20.95 -15.17 6.39
C GLU A 24 -20.28 -16.41 5.81
N GLU A 25 -20.07 -17.41 6.67
CA GLU A 25 -19.63 -18.79 6.36
C GLU A 25 -18.82 -18.93 5.04
N LEU A 26 -17.60 -18.39 5.00
CA LEU A 26 -16.66 -18.54 3.87
C LEU A 26 -16.34 -20.03 3.67
N ARG A 27 -17.18 -20.74 2.92
CA ARG A 27 -16.87 -22.06 2.40
C ARG A 27 -15.79 -21.88 1.33
N LEU A 28 -14.55 -22.21 1.68
CA LEU A 28 -13.44 -22.35 0.73
C LEU A 28 -13.72 -23.58 -0.13
N ASP A 29 -14.54 -23.43 -1.17
CA ASP A 29 -14.73 -24.46 -2.18
C ASP A 29 -13.56 -24.47 -3.18
N GLN A 30 -13.45 -25.56 -3.95
CA GLN A 30 -12.34 -25.73 -4.88
C GLN A 30 -12.32 -24.62 -5.95
N ALA A 31 -13.49 -24.20 -6.44
CA ALA A 31 -13.59 -23.15 -7.44
C ALA A 31 -13.04 -21.81 -6.95
N SER A 32 -13.28 -21.47 -5.68
CA SER A 32 -12.75 -20.26 -5.03
C SER A 32 -11.24 -20.33 -4.86
N ILE A 33 -10.72 -21.49 -4.46
CA ILE A 33 -9.27 -21.73 -4.34
C ILE A 33 -8.59 -21.58 -5.71
N ASP A 34 -9.15 -22.20 -6.75
CA ASP A 34 -8.61 -22.14 -8.11
C ASP A 34 -8.63 -20.71 -8.66
N HIS A 35 -9.74 -19.99 -8.44
CA HIS A 35 -9.87 -18.60 -8.84
C HIS A 35 -8.85 -17.70 -8.13
N PHE A 36 -8.66 -17.88 -6.82
CA PHE A 36 -7.62 -17.16 -6.07
C PHE A 36 -6.23 -17.48 -6.62
N GLY A 37 -5.90 -18.75 -6.82
CA GLY A 37 -4.62 -19.19 -7.37
C GLY A 37 -4.33 -18.58 -8.74
N ALA A 38 -5.32 -18.55 -9.63
CA ALA A 38 -5.20 -17.93 -10.96
C ALA A 38 -4.93 -16.43 -10.87
N ARG A 39 -5.64 -15.70 -9.99
CA ARG A 39 -5.43 -14.26 -9.77
C ARG A 39 -4.07 -13.97 -9.15
N PHE A 40 -3.66 -14.76 -8.18
CA PHE A 40 -2.35 -14.67 -7.54
C PHE A 40 -1.23 -14.82 -8.57
N GLN A 41 -1.30 -15.85 -9.42
CA GLN A 41 -0.30 -16.09 -10.46
C GLN A 41 -0.29 -14.99 -11.53
N ALA A 42 -1.46 -14.45 -11.89
CA ALA A 42 -1.55 -13.35 -12.84
C ALA A 42 -0.87 -12.07 -12.31
N ILE A 43 -1.09 -11.73 -11.04
CA ILE A 43 -0.44 -10.58 -10.39
C ILE A 43 1.07 -10.80 -10.31
N ALA A 44 1.51 -11.98 -9.87
CA ALA A 44 2.91 -12.32 -9.78
C ALA A 44 3.60 -12.23 -11.15
N ALA A 45 2.95 -12.72 -12.21
CA ALA A 45 3.45 -12.62 -13.57
C ALA A 45 3.57 -11.19 -14.07
N GLU A 46 2.64 -10.29 -13.70
CA GLU A 46 2.72 -8.88 -14.06
C GLU A 46 3.92 -8.20 -13.41
N VAL A 47 4.09 -8.38 -12.10
CA VAL A 47 5.16 -7.75 -11.32
C VAL A 47 6.55 -8.25 -11.76
N ARG A 48 6.66 -9.53 -12.16
CA ARG A 48 7.92 -10.10 -12.67
C ARG A 48 8.43 -9.43 -13.94
N LYS A 49 7.57 -8.83 -14.77
CA LYS A 49 7.99 -8.16 -16.02
C LYS A 49 8.91 -6.96 -15.76
N ASP A 50 8.76 -6.32 -14.60
CA ASP A 50 9.49 -5.10 -14.25
C ASP A 50 10.81 -5.39 -13.50
N ILE A 51 11.18 -6.66 -13.33
CA ILE A 51 12.29 -7.06 -12.46
C ILE A 51 13.27 -7.96 -13.20
N LEU A 52 14.55 -7.59 -13.11
CA LEU A 52 15.64 -8.42 -13.57
C LEU A 52 15.94 -9.49 -12.53
N SER A 53 15.43 -10.71 -12.74
CA SER A 53 15.72 -11.85 -11.86
C SER A 53 16.92 -12.62 -12.43
N PRO A 54 17.92 -12.99 -11.61
CA PRO A 54 18.96 -13.92 -12.01
C PRO A 54 18.35 -15.29 -12.36
N GLU A 55 18.90 -15.97 -13.35
CA GLU A 55 18.46 -17.33 -13.70
C GLU A 55 18.61 -18.26 -12.48
N GLY A 56 17.50 -18.90 -12.06
CA GLY A 56 17.50 -19.94 -11.02
C GLY A 56 17.19 -19.49 -9.58
N GLU A 57 16.81 -18.24 -9.34
CA GLU A 57 16.35 -17.79 -8.02
C GLU A 57 14.90 -18.20 -7.74
N GLU A 58 14.59 -18.52 -6.47
CA GLU A 58 13.23 -18.78 -6.00
C GLU A 58 12.32 -17.57 -6.30
N ASP A 59 11.03 -17.82 -6.48
CA ASP A 59 10.05 -16.80 -6.88
C ASP A 59 9.71 -15.86 -5.73
N PHE A 60 10.65 -14.97 -5.40
CA PHE A 60 10.53 -14.01 -4.29
C PHE A 60 9.30 -13.09 -4.46
N VAL A 61 8.76 -12.93 -5.68
CA VAL A 61 7.52 -12.18 -5.91
C VAL A 61 6.33 -12.91 -5.28
N ALA A 62 6.27 -14.24 -5.40
CA ALA A 62 5.24 -15.02 -4.72
C ALA A 62 5.40 -14.97 -3.20
N GLU A 63 6.62 -14.98 -2.67
CA GLU A 63 6.87 -14.81 -1.24
C GLU A 63 6.44 -13.43 -0.73
N LEU A 64 6.76 -12.38 -1.48
CA LEU A 64 6.35 -11.01 -1.17
C LEU A 64 4.81 -10.87 -1.18
N LEU A 65 4.14 -11.44 -2.18
CA LEU A 65 2.67 -11.49 -2.22
C LEU A 65 2.10 -12.30 -1.06
N THR A 66 2.71 -13.44 -0.73
CA THR A 66 2.30 -14.29 0.40
C THR A 66 2.39 -13.53 1.71
N ALA A 67 3.52 -12.89 1.97
CA ALA A 67 3.73 -12.05 3.15
C ALA A 67 2.72 -10.89 3.19
N LEU A 68 2.49 -10.21 2.07
CA LEU A 68 1.52 -9.12 1.99
C LEU A 68 0.10 -9.57 2.33
N PHE A 69 -0.38 -10.69 1.75
CA PHE A 69 -1.70 -11.23 2.05
C PHE A 69 -1.82 -11.78 3.47
N ALA A 70 -0.72 -12.27 4.04
CA ALA A 70 -0.63 -12.65 5.45
C ALA A 70 -0.50 -11.46 6.41
N LYS A 71 -0.53 -10.20 5.91
CA LYS A 71 -0.29 -8.97 6.69
C LYS A 71 1.08 -8.94 7.38
N GLY A 72 2.07 -9.61 6.79
CA GLY A 72 3.45 -9.62 7.24
C GLY A 72 4.25 -8.42 6.73
N HIS A 73 5.49 -8.35 7.19
CA HIS A 73 6.48 -7.37 6.72
C HIS A 73 7.65 -8.11 6.06
N VAL A 74 8.16 -7.55 4.97
CA VAL A 74 9.27 -8.16 4.21
C VAL A 74 10.49 -7.26 4.28
N LEU A 75 11.62 -7.85 4.67
CA LEU A 75 12.94 -7.25 4.55
C LEU A 75 13.55 -7.71 3.23
N LEU A 76 13.70 -6.78 2.28
CA LEU A 76 14.32 -7.08 0.99
C LEU A 76 15.84 -6.85 1.08
N GLU A 77 16.63 -7.90 1.26
CA GLU A 77 18.10 -7.86 1.17
C GLU A 77 18.55 -8.26 -0.24
N SER A 78 19.34 -7.43 -0.93
CA SER A 78 19.95 -7.80 -2.22
C SER A 78 21.03 -6.80 -2.59
N ARG A 79 21.84 -7.15 -3.60
CA ARG A 79 22.90 -6.29 -4.11
C ARG A 79 22.28 -5.01 -4.71
N PRO A 80 22.94 -3.85 -4.57
CA PRO A 80 22.44 -2.60 -5.14
C PRO A 80 22.25 -2.73 -6.65
N GLY A 81 21.16 -2.17 -7.18
CA GLY A 81 20.85 -2.16 -8.61
C GLY A 81 19.80 -3.18 -9.07
N LEU A 82 19.33 -4.07 -8.20
CA LEU A 82 18.30 -5.09 -8.54
C LEU A 82 16.86 -4.57 -8.47
N GLY A 83 16.66 -3.27 -8.67
CA GLY A 83 15.31 -2.70 -8.86
C GLY A 83 14.36 -2.81 -7.65
N LYS A 84 14.83 -2.97 -6.41
CA LYS A 84 13.96 -3.07 -5.19
C LYS A 84 12.85 -2.02 -5.14
N THR A 85 13.18 -0.77 -5.44
CA THR A 85 12.21 0.33 -5.48
C THR A 85 11.20 0.16 -6.61
N THR A 86 11.65 -0.28 -7.78
CA THR A 86 10.79 -0.57 -8.94
C THR A 86 9.85 -1.72 -8.65
N LEU A 87 10.36 -2.80 -8.04
CA LEU A 87 9.56 -3.94 -7.57
C LEU A 87 8.40 -3.49 -6.68
N VAL A 88 8.67 -2.75 -5.60
CA VAL A 88 7.62 -2.36 -4.65
C VAL A 88 6.62 -1.40 -5.30
N ARG A 89 7.09 -0.53 -6.22
CA ARG A 89 6.21 0.36 -6.99
C ARG A 89 5.31 -0.42 -7.97
N SER A 90 5.87 -1.37 -8.71
CA SER A 90 5.14 -2.23 -9.64
C SER A 90 4.10 -3.08 -8.90
N LEU A 91 4.49 -3.66 -7.76
CA LEU A 91 3.58 -4.38 -6.89
C LEU A 91 2.40 -3.50 -6.42
N GLY A 92 2.69 -2.28 -5.97
CA GLY A 92 1.66 -1.32 -5.57
C GLY A 92 0.71 -0.99 -6.73
N ALA A 93 1.25 -0.76 -7.93
CA ALA A 93 0.45 -0.50 -9.12
C ALA A 93 -0.43 -1.70 -9.53
N ALA A 94 0.13 -2.91 -9.52
CA ALA A 94 -0.58 -4.15 -9.88
C ALA A 94 -1.74 -4.46 -8.91
N LEU A 95 -1.60 -4.06 -7.64
CA LEU A 95 -2.60 -4.29 -6.58
C LEU A 95 -3.50 -3.06 -6.32
N GLY A 96 -3.26 -1.93 -6.97
CA GLY A 96 -3.99 -0.68 -6.71
C GLY A 96 -3.74 -0.08 -5.32
N LEU A 97 -2.57 -0.34 -4.73
CA LEU A 97 -2.18 0.15 -3.40
C LEU A 97 -1.48 1.51 -3.48
N GLN A 98 -1.63 2.29 -2.41
CA GLN A 98 -0.86 3.52 -2.24
C GLN A 98 0.61 3.19 -1.93
N PHE A 99 1.53 3.83 -2.64
CA PHE A 99 2.96 3.67 -2.43
C PHE A 99 3.51 4.79 -1.54
N GLY A 100 4.07 4.43 -0.39
CA GLY A 100 4.82 5.33 0.49
C GLY A 100 6.28 4.90 0.59
N ARG A 101 7.21 5.86 0.62
CA ARG A 101 8.64 5.60 0.81
C ARG A 101 9.21 6.51 1.88
N VAL A 102 9.82 5.90 2.89
CA VAL A 102 10.63 6.59 3.89
C VAL A 102 12.08 6.20 3.67
N GLN A 103 12.96 7.18 3.51
CA GLN A 103 14.41 6.95 3.48
C GLN A 103 14.94 7.11 4.90
N PHE A 104 15.48 6.03 5.47
CA PHE A 104 16.19 6.12 6.74
C PHE A 104 17.47 6.95 6.54
N THR A 105 17.59 8.01 7.33
CA THR A 105 18.78 8.86 7.50
C THR A 105 19.09 8.90 9.00
N PRO A 106 20.35 9.19 9.40
CA PRO A 106 20.70 9.24 10.82
C PRO A 106 19.92 10.32 11.60
N ASP A 107 19.41 11.33 10.90
CA ASP A 107 18.66 12.45 11.48
C ASP A 107 17.14 12.22 11.54
N LEU A 108 16.65 11.10 10.99
CA LEU A 108 15.21 10.82 10.94
C LEU A 108 14.66 10.66 12.36
N MET A 109 13.72 11.52 12.74
CA MET A 109 13.02 11.44 14.03
C MET A 109 11.76 10.59 13.91
N PRO A 110 11.31 9.90 14.97
CA PRO A 110 10.05 9.15 14.95
C PRO A 110 8.85 10.00 14.52
N ALA A 111 8.85 11.27 14.90
CA ALA A 111 7.82 12.25 14.54
C ALA A 111 7.71 12.48 13.02
N ASP A 112 8.78 12.26 12.25
CA ASP A 112 8.76 12.38 10.79
C ASP A 112 7.97 11.24 10.12
N ILE A 113 7.81 10.10 10.82
CA ILE A 113 7.06 8.93 10.33
C ILE A 113 5.63 8.92 10.89
N THR A 114 5.48 9.18 12.20
CA THR A 114 4.16 9.15 12.86
C THR A 114 3.34 10.41 12.60
N GLY A 115 3.98 11.47 12.12
CA GLY A 115 3.39 12.79 11.94
C GLY A 115 3.57 13.69 13.17
N THR A 116 3.43 14.99 12.93
CA THR A 116 3.46 16.04 13.97
C THR A 116 2.09 16.71 14.06
N THR A 117 1.72 17.18 15.25
CA THR A 117 0.51 18.00 15.43
C THR A 117 0.76 19.41 14.89
N ILE A 118 -0.06 19.86 13.94
CA ILE A 118 0.01 21.21 13.39
C ILE A 118 -0.95 22.10 14.17
N LEU A 119 -0.42 23.01 14.98
CA LEU A 119 -1.24 24.01 15.67
C LEU A 119 -1.74 25.05 14.66
N ARG A 120 -3.05 25.27 14.62
CA ARG A 120 -3.68 26.35 13.84
C ARG A 120 -3.96 27.55 14.73
N THR A 121 -3.71 28.74 14.19
CA THR A 121 -3.98 30.01 14.88
C THR A 121 -5.36 30.54 14.47
N ASP A 122 -6.20 30.86 15.45
CA ASP A 122 -7.48 31.53 15.21
C ASP A 122 -7.30 33.06 15.05
N GLU A 123 -8.37 33.75 14.64
CA GLU A 123 -8.40 35.21 14.46
C GLU A 123 -8.17 36.00 15.77
N ARG A 124 -8.20 35.32 16.93
CA ARG A 124 -7.98 35.88 18.26
C ARG A 124 -6.61 35.52 18.85
N GLY A 125 -5.75 34.84 18.08
CA GLY A 125 -4.41 34.41 18.50
C GLY A 125 -4.37 33.15 19.36
N GLY A 126 -5.48 32.42 19.49
CA GLY A 126 -5.53 31.11 20.14
C GLY A 126 -4.90 30.03 19.28
N LEU A 127 -4.12 29.13 19.90
CA LEU A 127 -3.53 27.96 19.26
C LEU A 127 -4.36 26.72 19.60
N TYR A 128 -4.80 25.99 18.58
CA TYR A 128 -5.51 24.72 18.72
C TYR A 128 -4.86 23.65 17.83
N PRO A 129 -4.84 22.38 18.26
CA PRO A 129 -4.33 21.28 17.45
C PRO A 129 -5.15 21.01 16.19
#